data_AF-A0A931IFH7-F1
#
_entry.id   AF-A0A931IFH7-F1
#
_cell.length_a   1.000
_cell.length_b   1.000
_cell.length_c   1.000
_cell.angle_alpha   90.00
_cell.angle_beta   90.00
_cell.angle_gamma   90.00
#
_symmetry.space_group_name_H-M   'P 1'
#
loop_
_entity.id
_entity.type
_entity.pdbx_description
1 polymer ?
#
loop_
_entity_poly.entity_id
_entity_poly.type
_entity_poly.pdbx_seq_one_letter_code
_entity_poly.pdbx_strand_id
1 'polypeptide(L)'
;MTIDEVVYVFICARLDADGGPVIDLFQSDPWEGENGDGTIVGRDIEGWWESLTFDHTDPSAPVDITAADNLLRACGYQRLNNWTPRTGRSGHTVHTADALLRIEDIR
;
A
#
# COMPACT_ATOMS: atom_id res chain seq x y z
N MET A 1 -7.32 28.76 4.55
CA MET A 1 -7.72 27.35 4.33
C MET A 1 -6.66 26.73 3.43
N THR A 2 -5.85 25.80 3.94
CA THR A 2 -5.00 24.93 3.11
C THR A 2 -5.92 23.95 2.38
N ILE A 3 -5.63 23.66 1.12
CA ILE A 3 -6.30 22.58 0.41
C ILE A 3 -5.47 21.35 0.74
N ASP A 4 -6.03 20.42 1.49
CA ASP A 4 -5.41 19.13 1.74
C ASP A 4 -5.87 18.19 0.62
N GLU A 5 -4.94 17.70 -0.17
CA GLU A 5 -5.22 16.71 -1.20
C GLU A 5 -5.03 15.31 -0.62
N VAL A 6 -5.96 14.40 -0.92
CA VAL A 6 -5.88 13.00 -0.49
C VAL A 6 -5.66 12.13 -1.72
N VAL A 7 -4.55 11.41 -1.73
CA VAL A 7 -4.25 10.41 -2.75
C VAL A 7 -4.54 9.03 -2.15
N TYR A 8 -5.39 8.26 -2.83
CA TYR A 8 -5.64 6.87 -2.47
C TYR A 8 -4.70 5.96 -3.25
N VAL A 9 -4.17 4.95 -2.55
CA VAL A 9 -3.24 3.98 -3.12
C VAL A 9 -3.67 2.55 -2.77
N PHE A 10 -3.57 1.68 -3.76
CA PHE A 10 -3.56 0.24 -3.57
C PHE A 10 -2.14 -0.22 -3.30
N ILE A 11 -1.93 -0.92 -2.18
CA ILE A 11 -0.61 -1.38 -1.78
C ILE A 11 -0.48 -2.90 -1.96
N CYS A 12 0.71 -3.33 -2.38
CA CYS A 12 1.04 -4.74 -2.63
C CYS A 12 2.43 -5.05 -2.04
N ALA A 13 2.48 -5.80 -0.94
CA ALA A 13 3.70 -6.34 -0.38
C ALA A 13 4.03 -7.69 -1.04
N ARG A 14 5.22 -7.78 -1.62
CA ARG A 14 5.73 -8.96 -2.35
C ARG A 14 7.23 -9.15 -2.14
N LEU A 15 7.74 -10.26 -2.66
CA LEU A 15 9.17 -10.45 -2.88
C LEU A 15 9.54 -9.99 -4.29
N ASP A 16 10.70 -9.35 -4.43
CA ASP A 16 11.27 -8.96 -5.71
C ASP A 16 12.04 -10.11 -6.38
N ALA A 17 12.48 -9.91 -7.63
CA ALA A 17 13.21 -10.91 -8.39
C ALA A 17 14.48 -11.40 -7.65
N ASP A 18 15.13 -10.50 -6.91
CA ASP A 18 16.32 -10.79 -6.11
C ASP A 18 15.98 -11.35 -4.71
N GLY A 19 14.69 -11.60 -4.44
CA GLY A 19 14.19 -12.14 -3.17
C GLY A 19 14.00 -11.10 -2.06
N GLY A 20 14.35 -9.83 -2.32
CA GLY A 20 14.15 -8.74 -1.36
C GLY A 20 12.67 -8.37 -1.19
N PRO A 21 12.19 -8.09 0.02
CA PRO A 21 10.82 -7.62 0.24
C PRO A 21 10.63 -6.20 -0.31
N VAL A 22 9.49 -5.96 -0.96
CA VAL A 22 9.11 -4.66 -1.55
C VAL A 22 7.61 -4.41 -1.32
N ILE A 23 7.24 -3.15 -1.12
CA ILE A 23 5.85 -2.69 -1.17
C ILE A 23 5.68 -1.83 -2.41
N ASP A 24 4.89 -2.30 -3.38
CA ASP A 24 4.49 -1.48 -4.51
C ASP A 24 3.19 -0.73 -4.18
N LEU A 25 3.15 0.55 -4.55
CA LEU A 25 2.00 1.43 -4.36
C LEU A 25 1.50 1.84 -5.74
N PHE A 26 0.20 1.68 -5.94
CA PHE A 26 -0.49 2.06 -7.17
C PHE A 26 -1.53 3.11 -6.83
N GLN A 27 -1.50 4.25 -7.53
CA GLN A 27 -2.59 5.22 -7.43
C GLN A 27 -3.90 4.54 -7.81
N SER A 28 -4.93 4.78 -7.03
CA SER A 28 -6.21 4.12 -7.21
C SER A 28 -7.37 5.03 -6.85
N ASP A 29 -8.51 4.82 -7.48
CA ASP A 29 -9.78 5.46 -7.12
C ASP A 29 -10.69 4.40 -6.45
N PRO A 30 -10.83 4.38 -5.11
CA PRO A 30 -11.61 3.38 -4.41
C PRO A 30 -13.11 3.63 -4.51
N TRP A 31 -13.89 2.56 -4.63
CA TRP A 31 -15.35 2.62 -4.53
C TRP A 31 -15.81 2.19 -3.14
N GLU A 32 -16.63 3.02 -2.51
CA GLU A 32 -17.26 2.70 -1.23
C GLU A 32 -18.53 1.86 -1.43
N GLY A 33 -18.80 0.97 -0.48
CA GLY A 33 -20.04 0.20 -0.45
C GLY A 33 -21.28 1.06 -0.20
N GLU A 34 -22.42 0.61 -0.69
CA GLU A 34 -23.71 1.33 -0.59
C GLU A 34 -24.19 1.58 0.85
N ASN A 35 -23.58 0.91 1.84
CA ASN A 35 -23.93 1.01 3.25
C ASN A 35 -23.42 2.31 3.91
N GLY A 36 -22.55 3.08 3.26
CA GLY A 36 -22.01 4.33 3.80
C GLY A 36 -21.10 4.17 5.03
N ASP A 37 -20.54 2.98 5.24
CA ASP A 37 -19.65 2.65 6.36
C ASP A 37 -18.16 2.88 6.03
N GLY A 38 -17.86 3.42 4.85
CA GLY A 38 -16.50 3.61 4.35
C GLY A 38 -15.81 2.31 3.92
N THR A 39 -16.53 1.19 3.83
CA THR A 39 -15.97 -0.07 3.32
C THR A 39 -15.63 0.07 1.85
N ILE A 40 -14.36 -0.12 1.50
CA ILE A 40 -13.91 -0.17 0.11
C ILE A 40 -14.30 -1.53 -0.48
N VAL A 41 -15.18 -1.53 -1.48
CA VAL A 41 -15.66 -2.75 -2.17
C VAL A 41 -14.96 -3.01 -3.50
N GLY A 42 -14.31 -1.99 -4.07
CA GLY A 42 -13.57 -2.07 -5.32
C GLY A 42 -12.66 -0.86 -5.51
N ARG A 43 -11.95 -0.82 -6.64
CA ARG A 43 -11.13 0.33 -7.05
C ARG A 43 -10.76 0.24 -8.52
N ASP A 44 -10.57 1.39 -9.13
CA ASP A 44 -9.80 1.49 -10.37
C ASP A 44 -8.33 1.73 -10.05
N ILE A 45 -7.43 1.05 -10.75
CA ILE A 45 -5.99 1.28 -10.63
C ILE A 45 -5.57 2.22 -11.77
N GLU A 46 -5.10 3.41 -11.42
CA GLU A 46 -4.72 4.43 -12.40
C GLU A 46 -3.29 4.22 -12.89
N GLY A 47 -2.39 3.81 -12.01
CA GLY A 47 -1.00 3.57 -12.38
C GLY A 47 -0.11 3.26 -11.19
N TRP A 48 1.12 2.85 -11.48
CA TRP A 48 2.17 2.74 -10.48
C TRP A 48 2.53 4.13 -9.95
N TRP A 49 2.59 4.27 -8.63
CA TRP A 49 2.95 5.51 -7.95
C TRP A 49 4.40 5.44 -7.47
N GLU A 50 4.73 4.48 -6.61
CA GLU A 50 6.11 4.24 -6.16
C GLU A 50 6.30 2.82 -5.61
N SER A 51 7.56 2.47 -5.29
CA SER A 51 7.91 1.24 -4.59
C SER A 51 8.76 1.57 -3.37
N LEU A 52 8.35 1.07 -2.20
CA LEU A 52 9.10 1.18 -0.96
C LEU A 52 9.93 -0.08 -0.77
N THR A 53 11.21 0.12 -0.46
CA THR A 53 12.16 -0.94 -0.13
C THR A 53 12.43 -0.91 1.36
N PHE A 54 12.68 -2.09 1.93
CA PHE A 54 13.04 -2.17 3.34
C PHE A 54 14.55 -2.01 3.48
N ASP A 55 14.98 -1.08 4.33
CA ASP A 55 16.38 -0.98 4.71
C ASP A 55 16.71 -2.12 5.68
N HIS A 56 17.27 -3.20 5.12
CA HIS A 56 17.70 -4.35 5.89
C HIS A 56 19.20 -4.52 5.81
N THR A 57 19.85 -4.47 6.97
CA THR A 57 21.24 -4.89 7.14
C THR A 57 21.44 -6.40 6.94
N ASP A 58 20.36 -7.19 7.03
CA ASP A 58 20.36 -8.64 6.73
C ASP A 58 19.22 -8.97 5.74
N PRO A 59 19.53 -9.27 4.47
CA PRO A 59 18.52 -9.60 3.46
C PRO A 59 17.81 -10.95 3.69
N SER A 60 18.27 -11.76 4.65
CA SER A 60 17.66 -13.05 4.99
C SER A 60 16.64 -12.97 6.12
N ALA A 61 16.54 -11.83 6.81
CA ALA A 61 15.58 -11.65 7.88
C ALA A 61 14.16 -11.57 7.31
N PRO A 62 13.19 -12.36 7.84
CA PRO A 62 11.82 -12.28 7.37
C PRO A 62 11.21 -10.92 7.72
N VAL A 63 10.52 -10.33 6.74
CA VAL A 63 9.70 -9.14 6.94
C VAL A 63 8.28 -9.56 7.27
N ASP A 64 7.84 -9.21 8.46
CA ASP A 64 6.45 -9.36 8.84
C ASP A 64 5.61 -8.14 8.44
N ILE A 65 4.30 -8.28 8.58
CA ILE A 65 3.33 -7.23 8.27
C ILE A 65 3.51 -5.99 9.17
N THR A 66 4.06 -6.15 10.37
CA THR A 66 4.32 -5.02 11.27
C THR A 66 5.46 -4.15 10.76
N ALA A 67 6.53 -4.75 10.21
CA ALA A 67 7.58 -4.02 9.52
C ALA A 67 7.03 -3.28 8.29
N ALA A 68 6.13 -3.89 7.52
CA ALA A 68 5.49 -3.23 6.38
C ALA A 68 4.64 -2.01 6.80
N ASP A 69 3.82 -2.16 7.85
CA ASP A 69 3.02 -1.06 8.40
C ASP A 69 3.91 0.09 8.93
N ASN A 70 5.04 -0.23 9.57
CA ASN A 70 5.99 0.76 10.06
C ASN A 70 6.64 1.55 8.90
N LEU A 71 7.03 0.87 7.82
CA LEU A 71 7.60 1.50 6.64
C LEU A 71 6.60 2.46 5.98
N LEU A 72 5.37 2.00 5.75
CA LEU A 72 4.29 2.84 5.20
C LEU A 72 4.07 4.09 6.04
N ARG A 73 3.97 3.91 7.36
CA ARG A 73 3.76 5.04 8.28
C ARG A 73 4.94 6.02 8.28
N ALA A 74 6.17 5.52 8.20
CA ALA A 74 7.36 6.37 8.12
C ALA A 74 7.37 7.22 6.83
N CYS A 75 6.79 6.70 5.75
CA CYS A 75 6.60 7.40 4.48
C CYS A 75 5.30 8.25 4.42
N GLY A 76 4.54 8.32 5.51
CA GLY A 76 3.32 9.15 5.60
C GLY A 76 2.04 8.47 5.12
N TYR A 77 2.09 7.19 4.74
CA TYR A 77 0.90 6.44 4.33
C TYR A 77 0.10 5.97 5.54
N GLN A 78 -1.23 6.09 5.43
CA GLN A 78 -2.19 5.55 6.38
C GLN A 78 -2.99 4.43 5.73
N ARG A 79 -2.83 3.21 6.22
CA ARG A 79 -3.61 2.05 5.79
C ARG A 79 -5.08 2.17 6.23
N LEU A 80 -6.00 1.81 5.35
CA LEU A 80 -7.46 1.95 5.50
C LEU A 80 -8.16 0.64 5.90
N ASN A 81 -7.61 -0.50 5.50
CA ASN A 81 -8.17 -1.82 5.76
C ASN A 81 -7.09 -2.85 6.07
N ASN A 82 -7.52 -4.04 6.53
CA ASN A 82 -6.60 -5.11 6.87
C ASN A 82 -5.89 -5.67 5.63
N TRP A 83 -4.64 -6.08 5.83
CA TRP A 83 -3.90 -6.86 4.85
C TRP A 83 -4.69 -8.11 4.47
N THR A 84 -4.88 -8.29 3.17
CA THR A 84 -5.56 -9.45 2.60
C THR A 84 -4.56 -10.22 1.74
N PRO A 85 -4.32 -11.51 2.02
CA PRO A 85 -3.47 -12.33 1.16
C PRO A 85 -4.17 -12.57 -0.18
N ARG A 86 -3.43 -12.44 -1.27
CA ARG A 86 -3.87 -12.77 -2.62
C ARG A 86 -2.82 -13.63 -3.30
N THR A 87 -3.24 -14.74 -3.88
CA THR A 87 -2.36 -15.56 -4.70
C THR A 87 -2.43 -15.06 -6.14
N GLY A 88 -1.31 -14.52 -6.62
CA GLY A 88 -1.19 -14.06 -8.00
C GLY A 88 -1.21 -15.21 -9.00
N ARG A 89 -1.34 -14.88 -10.30
CA ARG A 89 -1.37 -15.88 -11.39
C ARG A 89 -0.10 -16.74 -11.47
N SER A 90 1.03 -16.22 -11.00
CA SER A 90 2.30 -16.93 -10.90
C SER A 90 2.37 -17.91 -9.73
N GLY A 91 1.34 -17.99 -8.88
CA GLY A 91 1.29 -18.87 -7.71
C GLY A 91 1.92 -18.27 -6.45
N HIS A 92 2.55 -17.10 -6.54
CA HIS A 92 3.10 -16.41 -5.37
C HIS A 92 2.00 -15.68 -4.59
N THR A 93 2.04 -15.80 -3.26
CA THR A 93 1.18 -15.03 -2.37
C THR A 93 1.78 -13.63 -2.19
N VAL A 94 0.94 -12.62 -2.41
CA VAL A 94 1.20 -11.22 -2.07
C VAL A 94 0.21 -10.80 -0.98
N HIS A 95 0.56 -9.79 -0.21
CA HIS A 95 -0.35 -9.18 0.77
C HIS A 95 -0.75 -7.80 0.27
N THR A 96 -2.05 -7.52 0.24
CA THR A 96 -2.57 -6.28 -0.33
C THR A 96 -3.47 -5.54 0.64
N ALA A 97 -3.51 -4.21 0.54
CA ALA A 97 -4.43 -3.37 1.29
C ALA A 97 -4.70 -2.06 0.52
N ASP A 98 -5.49 -1.18 1.11
CA ASP A 98 -5.70 0.19 0.67
C ASP A 98 -5.05 1.14 1.67
N ALA A 99 -4.49 2.23 1.17
CA ALA A 99 -3.92 3.29 1.98
C ALA A 99 -4.27 4.66 1.38
N LEU A 100 -4.03 5.71 2.15
CA LEU A 100 -4.04 7.08 1.65
C LEU A 100 -2.77 7.81 2.07
N LEU A 101 -2.46 8.85 1.30
CA LEU A 101 -1.46 9.87 1.61
C LEU A 101 -2.15 11.23 1.62
N ARG A 102 -1.86 12.05 2.63
CA ARG A 102 -2.27 13.45 2.65
C ARG A 102 -1.13 14.29 2.11
N ILE A 103 -1.43 15.11 1.11
CA ILE A 103 -0.49 16.06 0.53
C ILE A 103 -0.93 17.45 0.99
N GLU A 104 -0.04 18.11 1.74
CA GLU A 104 -0.20 19.51 2.09
C GLU A 104 0.36 20.37 0.96
N ASP A 105 -0.43 21.35 0.51
CA ASP A 105 -0.01 22.34 -0.49
C ASP A 105 1.21 23.12 0.03
N ILE A 106 2.31 23.11 -0.74
CA ILE A 106 3.53 23.86 -0.42
C ILE A 106 3.28 25.31 -0.82
N ARG A 107 3.00 26.16 0.17
CA ARG A 107 2.84 27.62 0.00
C ARG A 107 4.12 28.39 0.23
#